data_AF-A0A932GLE4-F1
#
_entry.id   AF-A0A932GLE4-F1
#
_cell.length_a   1.000
_cell.length_b   1.000
_cell.length_c   1.000
_cell.angle_alpha   90.00
_cell.angle_beta   90.00
_cell.angle_gamma   90.00
#
_symmetry.space_group_name_H-M   'P 1'
#
loop_
_entity.id
_entity.type
_entity.pdbx_description
1 polymer ?
#
loop_
_entity_poly.entity_id
_entity_poly.type
_entity_poly.pdbx_seq_one_letter_code
_entity_poly.pdbx_strand_id
1 'polypeptide(L)' 'MILFWALIVFGIIALIRWAFGWSGAGGRAVGGSRAIDILKERYAKGELTRDQFEAMRRDLEA' A
#
# COMPACT_ATOMS: atom_id res chain seq x y z
N MET A 1 25.23 -9.38 17.77
CA MET A 1 24.85 -7.99 17.41
C MET A 1 24.05 -7.94 16.11
N ILE A 2 24.58 -8.42 14.98
CA ILE A 2 23.85 -8.46 13.68
C ILE A 2 22.65 -9.42 13.69
N LEU A 3 22.76 -10.57 14.38
CA LEU A 3 21.67 -11.55 14.50
C LEU A 3 20.40 -10.95 15.13
N PHE A 4 20.57 -10.05 16.11
CA PHE A 4 19.47 -9.37 16.79
C PHE A 4 18.74 -8.40 15.84
N TRP A 5 19.51 -7.65 15.04
CA TRP A 5 18.96 -6.79 13.99
C TRP A 5 18.24 -7.57 12.90
N ALA A 6 18.75 -8.74 12.49
CA ALA A 6 18.09 -9.60 11.50
C ALA A 6 16.72 -10.07 12.00
N LEU A 7 16.60 -10.40 13.29
CA LEU A 7 15.35 -10.85 13.91
C LEU A 7 14.32 -9.71 13.99
N ILE A 8 14.78 -8.49 14.33
CA ILE A 8 13.95 -7.28 14.32
C ILE A 8 13.45 -6.97 12.91
N VAL A 9 14.34 -6.95 11.91
CA VAL A 9 13.98 -6.69 10.51
C VAL A 9 13.00 -7.73 10.00
N PHE A 10 13.22 -9.01 10.32
CA PHE A 10 12.30 -10.09 9.95
C PHE A 10 10.93 -9.91 10.61
N GLY A 11 10.87 -9.54 11.89
CA GLY A 11 9.64 -9.23 12.61
C GLY A 11 8.86 -8.07 11.99
N ILE A 12 9.55 -6.98 11.62
CA ILE A 12 8.94 -5.82 10.95
C ILE A 12 8.37 -6.23 9.58
N ILE A 13 9.13 -6.97 8.78
CA ILE A 13 8.68 -7.45 7.45
C ILE A 13 7.47 -8.37 7.59
N ALA A 14 7.46 -9.26 8.58
CA ALA A 14 6.32 -10.14 8.86
C ALA A 14 5.08 -9.36 9.32
N LEU A 15 5.27 -8.34 10.16
CA LEU A 15 4.19 -7.47 10.65
C LEU A 15 3.57 -6.66 9.50
N ILE A 16 4.40 -6.11 8.61
CA ILE A 16 3.98 -5.46 7.37
C ILE A 16 3.23 -6.47 6.49
N ARG A 17 3.80 -7.65 6.22
CA ARG A 17 3.16 -8.67 5.38
C ARG A 17 1.80 -9.10 5.95
N TRP A 18 1.67 -9.19 7.26
CA TRP A 18 0.40 -9.54 7.91
C TRP A 18 -0.60 -8.38 7.87
N ALA A 19 -0.15 -7.16 8.16
CA ALA A 19 -0.98 -5.96 8.08
C ALA A 19 -1.50 -5.69 6.66
N PHE A 20 -0.67 -5.90 5.63
CA PHE A 20 -1.02 -5.76 4.22
C PHE A 20 -1.61 -7.04 3.60
N GLY A 21 -1.43 -8.20 4.22
CA GLY A 21 -1.95 -9.49 3.76
C GLY A 21 -3.39 -9.75 4.19
N TRP A 22 -3.86 -9.09 5.24
CA TRP A 22 -5.25 -9.18 5.70
C TRP A 22 -6.23 -8.25 4.98
N SER A 23 -5.77 -7.27 4.19
CA SER A 23 -6.67 -6.46 3.35
C SER A 23 -7.18 -7.19 2.11
N GLY A 24 -6.76 -8.43 1.88
CA GLY A 24 -7.16 -9.25 0.72
C GLY A 24 -8.40 -10.14 0.93
N ALA A 25 -8.94 -10.27 2.14
CA ALA A 25 -10.02 -11.23 2.41
C ALA A 25 -11.06 -10.69 3.39
N GLY A 26 -12.00 -9.89 2.90
CA GLY A 26 -13.27 -9.69 3.61
C GLY A 26 -13.88 -8.29 3.49
N GLY A 27 -14.88 -8.17 2.61
CA GLY A 27 -16.08 -7.39 2.94
C GLY A 27 -16.03 -5.85 2.84
N ARG A 28 -16.52 -5.33 1.71
CA ARG A 28 -17.61 -4.33 1.66
C ARG A 28 -17.45 -2.92 2.30
N ALA A 29 -16.25 -2.38 2.53
CA ALA A 29 -16.14 -1.00 3.06
C ALA A 29 -15.23 -0.01 2.31
N VAL A 30 -14.49 -0.39 1.25
CA VAL A 30 -13.28 0.38 0.89
C VAL A 30 -13.13 0.61 -0.62
N GLY A 31 -14.04 1.37 -1.23
CA GLY A 31 -13.86 1.88 -2.60
C GLY A 31 -12.67 2.84 -2.72
N GLY A 32 -12.48 3.72 -1.73
CA GLY A 32 -11.42 4.73 -1.74
C GLY A 32 -10.00 4.18 -1.53
N SER A 33 -9.78 3.37 -0.48
CA SER A 33 -8.41 2.90 -0.19
C SER A 33 -7.87 1.92 -1.24
N ARG A 34 -8.71 1.03 -1.79
CA ARG A 34 -8.28 0.13 -2.87
C ARG A 34 -7.98 0.88 -4.16
N ALA A 35 -8.76 1.91 -4.48
CA ALA A 35 -8.52 2.74 -5.66
C ALA A 35 -7.21 3.55 -5.52
N ILE A 36 -6.94 4.10 -4.34
CA ILE A 36 -5.67 4.80 -4.03
C ILE A 36 -4.47 3.84 -4.08
N ASP A 37 -4.60 2.62 -3.57
CA ASP A 37 -3.53 1.62 -3.60
C ASP A 37 -3.20 1.17 -5.03
N ILE A 38 -4.22 0.97 -5.87
CA ILE A 38 -4.05 0.71 -7.31
C ILE A 38 -3.36 1.89 -8.00
N LEU A 39 -3.72 3.13 -7.63
CA LEU A 39 -3.11 4.34 -8.17
C LEU A 39 -1.62 4.42 -7.82
N LYS A 40 -1.25 4.12 -6.57
CA LYS A 40 0.14 4.07 -6.11
C LYS A 40 0.94 3.01 -6.85
N GLU A 41 0.35 1.84 -7.09
CA GLU A 41 1.01 0.76 -7.82
C GLU A 41 1.34 1.19 -9.26
N ARG A 42 0.42 1.86 -9.96
CA ARG A 42 0.65 2.36 -11.33
C ARG A 42 1.64 3.52 -11.39
N TYR A 43 1.60 4.41 -10.40
CA TYR A 43 2.61 5.46 -10.25
C TYR A 43 4.00 4.87 -10.02
N ALA A 44 4.13 3.86 -9.17
CA ALA A 44 5.39 3.14 -8.93
C ALA A 44 5.87 2.37 -10.18
N LYS A 45 4.94 1.87 -11.00
CA LYS A 45 5.25 1.29 -12.32
C LYS A 45 5.62 2.33 -13.38
N GLY A 46 5.46 3.63 -13.10
CA GLY A 46 5.71 4.72 -14.05
C GLY A 46 4.66 4.86 -15.15
N GLU A 47 3.54 4.12 -15.04
CA GLU A 47 2.42 4.19 -15.99
C GLU A 47 1.59 5.48 -15.80
N LEU A 48 1.75 6.14 -14.66
CA LEU A 48 1.01 7.32 -14.27
C LEU A 48 1.98 8.45 -13.90
N THR A 49 1.78 9.62 -14.49
CA THR A 49 2.53 10.83 -14.15
C THR A 49 2.05 11.38 -12.79
N ARG A 50 2.90 12.16 -12.12
CA ARG A 50 2.58 12.76 -10.81
C ARG A 50 1.28 13.57 -10.82
N ASP A 51 1.07 14.37 -11.86
CA ASP A 51 -0.15 15.18 -12.01
C ASP A 51 -1.42 14.33 -12.11
N GLN A 52 -1.35 13.23 -12.88
CA GLN A 52 -2.46 12.28 -13.04
C GLN A 52 -2.78 11.55 -11.73
N PHE A 53 -1.74 11.16 -10.98
CA PHE A 53 -1.90 10.57 -9.65
C PHE A 53 -2.58 11.54 -8.68
N GLU A 54 -2.14 12.80 -8.66
CA GLU A 54 -2.64 13.78 -7.70
C GLU A 54 -4.09 14.20 -7.99
N ALA A 55 -4.48 14.32 -9.26
CA ALA A 55 -5.86 14.58 -9.66
C ALA A 55 -6.80 13.45 -9.21
N MET A 56 -6.49 12.21 -9.57
CA MET A 56 -7.31 11.06 -9.20
C MET A 56 -7.31 10.80 -7.68
N ARG A 57 -6.19 11.08 -6.98
CA ARG A 57 -6.16 10.96 -5.51
C ARG A 57 -7.11 11.96 -4.85
N ARG A 58 -7.15 13.21 -5.34
CA ARG A 58 -8.08 14.23 -4.85
C ARG A 58 -9.53 13.86 -5.12
N ASP A 59 -9.83 13.31 -6.30
CA ASP A 59 -11.18 12.86 -6.66
C ASP A 59 -11.65 11.68 -5.80
N LEU A 60 -10.74 10.83 -5.32
CA LEU A 60 -11.03 9.70 -4.44
C LEU A 60 -11.07 10.07 -2.95
N GLU A 61 -10.48 11.22 -2.58
CA GLU A 61 -10.49 11.78 -1.22
C GLU A 61 -11.69 12.74 -0.99
N ALA A 62 -12.39 13.17 -2.06
CA ALA A 62 -13.57 14.04 -2.03
C ALA A 62 -14.88 13.26 -1.82
#